data_AF-A0AAV0XA14-F1
#
_entry.id   AF-A0AAV0XA14-F1
#
_cell.length_a   1.000
_cell.length_b   1.000
_cell.length_c   1.000
_cell.angle_alpha   90.00
_cell.angle_beta   90.00
_cell.angle_gamma   90.00
#
_symmetry.space_group_name_H-M   'P 1'
#
loop_
_entity.id
_entity.type
_entity.pdbx_description
1 polymer ?
#
loop_
_entity_poly.entity_id
_entity_poly.type
_entity_poly.pdbx_seq_one_letter_code
_entity_poly.pdbx_strand_id
1 'polypeptide(L)'
;MPVCVYEGCFSGSKRQDKEQIPGVHVHKFPKHPELRKKWLQQIQKGSTVNYVNFEKDVVCSLHFSAHHMAEKSYAQKVAGYSPKNNRRLKPDAIPLSVEGIDYDDIPYLRSPLVTTPSGVFSITHFEESSTNKNVQHTYIDKVGEYNIRSPSGVFNVSPIESKKCCVKLFTGDNKNVQNELGVEPLGDNILDISSNVLIERLQNDLEQCKKKNEILLTKNNKLRTTVKTLKDHMNLEDNRFESRFGKLLSNLFTSTQIKFLLHPTKKICRWLPEDISSAITLRSVSPKAYRYLRNKKGFPLPGLSTLRSWASKFSVEPGLLHGVLSLMKSKGDTMETNDKLTILCFDETYISKRICFDKKNEQVIGPHKSVQTVIARGLINNWKQPIYYNFDERMTKEILNKIIEELSEVGFNVVAIVSDSGSTNVGLWKSLDISINNTSFEHPKLNSRIHVFADVPHLLKLARNHLLDSGFILPNGKFIGKNILHEVLNLNYGKDYKFAHKLSERHLFVEGSGRMNVRLAANVFSNSVSKAIAYCGEKNCLDKYNWKEVII
;
A
#
# COMPACT_ATOMS: atom_id res chain seq x y z
N MET A 1 22.08 -23.69 33.08
CA MET A 1 21.56 -22.56 32.27
C MET A 1 21.07 -21.51 33.24
N PRO A 2 21.30 -20.21 32.97
CA PRO A 2 20.87 -19.16 33.89
C PRO A 2 19.34 -19.10 33.92
N VAL A 3 18.77 -19.05 35.12
CA VAL A 3 17.32 -18.98 35.36
C VAL A 3 16.94 -17.51 35.55
N CYS A 4 15.72 -17.14 35.14
CA CYS A 4 15.21 -15.79 35.31
C CYS A 4 15.17 -15.38 36.79
N VAL A 5 15.55 -14.12 37.09
CA VAL A 5 15.58 -13.56 38.46
C VAL A 5 14.20 -13.38 39.10
N TYR A 6 13.14 -13.24 38.29
CA TYR A 6 11.79 -13.04 38.81
C TYR A 6 11.32 -14.28 39.57
N GLU A 7 10.80 -14.05 40.77
CA GLU A 7 10.22 -15.08 41.62
C GLU A 7 9.12 -15.85 40.87
N GLY A 8 9.14 -17.18 40.95
CA GLY A 8 8.20 -18.06 40.23
C GLY A 8 8.42 -18.18 38.72
N CYS A 9 9.40 -17.49 38.13
CA CYS A 9 9.70 -17.59 36.70
C CYS A 9 10.74 -18.68 36.42
N PHE A 10 10.30 -19.78 35.81
CA PHE A 10 11.17 -20.92 35.46
C PHE A 10 11.73 -20.83 34.03
N SER A 11 11.53 -19.70 33.35
CA SER A 11 12.04 -19.46 32.00
C SER A 11 13.57 -19.58 31.98
N GLY A 12 14.09 -20.51 31.17
CA GLY A 12 15.53 -20.82 31.07
C GLY A 12 15.99 -22.06 31.87
N SER A 13 15.11 -22.68 32.67
CA SER A 13 15.38 -23.94 33.38
C SER A 13 15.16 -25.17 32.48
N LYS A 14 15.99 -26.22 32.62
CA LYS A 14 15.84 -27.53 31.94
C LYS A 14 15.17 -28.58 32.84
N ARG A 15 14.14 -28.19 33.59
CA ARG A 15 13.36 -29.13 34.40
C ARG A 15 12.46 -29.98 33.49
N GLN A 16 12.48 -31.30 33.65
CA GLN A 16 11.74 -32.26 32.80
C GLN A 16 10.22 -32.24 33.08
N ASP A 17 9.82 -31.67 34.20
CA ASP A 17 8.48 -31.63 34.79
C ASP A 17 7.62 -30.43 34.36
N LYS A 18 8.11 -29.55 33.46
CA LYS A 18 7.34 -28.38 32.96
C LYS A 18 7.55 -28.14 31.45
N GLU A 19 6.46 -27.84 30.73
CA GLU A 19 6.49 -27.49 29.30
C GLU A 19 7.29 -26.20 29.06
N GLN A 20 8.24 -26.23 28.12
CA GLN A 20 8.99 -25.04 27.72
C GLN A 20 8.15 -24.15 26.80
N ILE A 21 8.00 -22.88 27.17
CA ILE A 21 7.37 -21.88 26.31
C ILE A 21 8.30 -21.61 25.10
N PRO A 22 7.87 -21.89 23.85
CA PRO A 22 8.71 -21.68 22.68
C PRO A 22 9.00 -20.18 22.46
N GLY A 23 10.27 -19.83 22.25
CA GLY A 23 10.66 -18.48 21.83
C GLY A 23 10.94 -17.45 22.94
N VAL A 24 11.10 -17.89 24.20
CA VAL A 24 11.56 -17.04 25.31
C VAL A 24 13.09 -16.93 25.30
N HIS A 25 13.62 -15.70 25.35
CA HIS A 25 15.05 -15.43 25.42
C HIS A 25 15.42 -14.87 26.81
N VAL A 26 16.57 -15.27 27.34
CA VAL A 26 17.14 -14.70 28.58
C VAL A 26 18.14 -13.58 28.28
N HIS A 27 18.02 -12.44 28.96
CA HIS A 27 18.84 -11.24 28.79
C HIS A 27 19.69 -11.00 30.03
N LYS A 28 20.98 -10.71 29.85
CA LYS A 28 21.89 -10.33 30.95
C LYS A 28 21.63 -8.87 31.35
N PHE A 29 21.98 -8.54 32.60
CA PHE A 29 21.87 -7.16 33.08
C PHE A 29 22.72 -6.18 32.25
N PRO A 30 22.25 -4.93 32.07
CA PRO A 30 23.01 -3.91 31.37
C PRO A 30 24.37 -3.62 32.01
N LYS A 31 25.34 -3.23 31.17
CA LYS A 31 26.66 -2.74 31.63
C LYS A 31 26.58 -1.33 32.22
N HIS A 32 25.61 -0.52 31.79
CA HIS A 32 25.47 0.87 32.25
C HIS A 32 24.96 0.94 33.71
N PRO A 33 25.65 1.63 34.64
CA PRO A 33 25.33 1.61 36.06
C PRO A 33 23.92 2.14 36.40
N GLU A 34 23.49 3.22 35.74
CA GLU A 34 22.19 3.84 35.98
C GLU A 34 21.02 2.95 35.54
N LEU A 35 21.11 2.39 34.34
CA LEU A 35 20.07 1.50 33.80
C LEU A 35 19.98 0.21 34.63
N ARG A 36 21.12 -0.31 35.09
CA ARG A 36 21.20 -1.44 36.01
C ARG A 36 20.49 -1.14 37.33
N LYS A 37 20.66 0.06 37.89
CA LYS A 37 19.93 0.50 39.10
C LYS A 37 18.43 0.58 38.86
N LYS A 38 17.99 1.09 37.70
CA LYS A 38 16.56 1.11 37.32
C LYS A 38 15.96 -0.30 37.18
N TRP A 39 16.70 -1.24 36.58
CA TRP A 39 16.28 -2.64 36.50
C TRP A 39 16.12 -3.26 37.90
N LEU A 40 17.09 -3.04 38.78
CA LEU A 40 17.02 -3.54 40.16
C LEU A 40 15.81 -2.98 40.91
N GLN A 41 15.58 -1.67 40.81
CA GLN A 41 14.43 -1.01 41.45
C GLN A 41 13.09 -1.58 40.97
N GLN A 42 12.96 -1.86 39.67
CA GLN A 42 11.72 -2.45 39.12
C GLN A 42 11.52 -3.90 39.55
N ILE A 43 12.59 -4.69 39.59
CA ILE A 43 12.53 -6.09 40.03
C ILE A 43 12.17 -6.18 41.51
N GLN A 44 12.73 -5.30 42.35
CA GLN A 44 12.47 -5.28 43.79
C GLN A 44 11.07 -4.75 44.14
N LYS A 45 10.42 -4.02 43.22
CA LYS A 45 9.10 -3.43 43.46
C LYS A 45 8.03 -4.53 43.49
N GLY A 46 7.58 -4.88 44.69
CA GLY A 46 6.60 -5.95 44.93
C GLY A 46 7.20 -7.37 44.93
N SER A 47 8.52 -7.51 45.07
CA SER A 47 9.21 -8.82 45.09
C SER A 47 9.91 -9.10 46.43
N THR A 48 10.13 -10.38 46.74
CA THR A 48 10.96 -10.83 47.87
C THR A 48 12.46 -10.92 47.52
N VAL A 49 12.85 -10.61 46.27
CA VAL A 49 14.23 -10.72 45.78
C VAL A 49 15.09 -9.55 46.29
N ASN A 50 15.84 -9.80 47.37
CA ASN A 50 16.67 -8.77 48.00
C ASN A 50 18.10 -8.66 47.43
N TYR A 51 18.59 -9.72 46.76
CA TYR A 51 19.96 -9.77 46.21
C TYR A 51 19.96 -10.27 44.76
N VAL A 52 20.67 -9.55 43.88
CA VAL A 52 20.84 -9.89 42.47
C VAL A 52 22.32 -9.78 42.09
N ASN A 53 22.88 -10.83 41.52
CA ASN A 53 24.24 -10.86 40.99
C ASN A 53 24.25 -10.41 39.52
N PHE A 54 24.65 -9.17 39.27
CA PHE A 54 24.63 -8.55 37.94
C PHE A 54 25.45 -9.27 36.86
N GLU A 55 26.37 -10.17 37.21
CA GLU A 55 27.21 -10.90 36.23
C GLU A 55 26.60 -12.26 35.83
N LYS A 56 25.92 -12.92 36.76
CA LYS A 56 25.39 -14.28 36.57
C LYS A 56 23.90 -14.30 36.29
N ASP A 57 23.18 -13.32 36.81
CA ASP A 57 21.73 -13.30 36.77
C ASP A 57 21.18 -12.76 35.44
N VAL A 58 20.00 -13.24 35.07
CA VAL A 58 19.35 -12.93 33.79
C VAL A 58 17.86 -12.67 33.97
N VAL A 59 17.29 -11.88 33.07
CA VAL A 59 15.85 -11.60 33.00
C VAL A 59 15.32 -12.10 31.67
N CYS A 60 14.24 -12.89 31.69
CA CYS A 60 13.66 -13.40 30.45
C CYS A 60 12.79 -12.36 29.73
N SER A 61 12.60 -12.54 28.42
CA SER A 61 11.87 -11.63 27.54
C SER A 61 10.38 -11.46 27.88
N LEU A 62 9.82 -12.26 28.80
CA LEU A 62 8.43 -12.14 29.26
C LEU A 62 8.23 -10.96 30.22
N HIS A 63 9.29 -10.52 30.91
CA HIS A 63 9.21 -9.40 31.86
C HIS A 63 9.48 -8.04 31.21
N PHE A 64 9.29 -7.94 29.90
CA PHE A 64 9.43 -6.71 29.14
C PHE A 64 8.18 -6.51 28.30
N SER A 65 7.66 -5.29 28.30
CA SER A 65 6.55 -4.91 27.40
C SER A 65 6.96 -5.05 25.93
N ALA A 66 5.98 -5.26 25.06
CA ALA A 66 6.22 -5.45 23.62
C ALA A 66 6.99 -4.29 22.97
N HIS A 67 6.83 -3.07 23.49
CA HIS A 67 7.50 -1.87 22.97
C HIS A 67 8.98 -1.74 23.38
N HIS A 68 9.44 -2.50 24.39
CA HIS A 68 10.85 -2.59 24.80
C HIS A 68 11.69 -3.52 23.89
N MET A 69 11.03 -4.29 23.01
CA MET A 69 11.71 -5.16 22.04
C MET A 69 12.17 -4.34 20.82
N ALA A 70 13.42 -4.52 20.43
CA ALA A 70 13.99 -3.91 19.24
C ALA A 70 13.40 -4.58 17.99
N GLU A 71 12.90 -3.77 17.06
CA GLU A 71 12.45 -4.27 15.76
C GLU A 71 13.62 -4.72 14.89
N LYS A 72 13.42 -5.82 14.14
CA LYS A 72 14.40 -6.24 13.12
C LYS A 72 14.53 -5.14 12.07
N SER A 73 15.77 -4.82 11.68
CA SER A 73 16.03 -3.84 10.63
C SER A 73 15.41 -4.30 9.30
N TYR A 74 15.09 -3.36 8.41
CA TYR A 74 14.53 -3.70 7.10
C TYR A 74 15.43 -4.67 6.33
N ALA A 75 16.75 -4.49 6.39
CA ALA A 75 17.73 -5.40 5.79
C ALA A 75 17.66 -6.82 6.39
N GLN A 76 17.51 -6.95 7.71
CA GLN A 76 17.39 -8.26 8.38
C GLN A 76 16.06 -8.97 8.10
N LYS A 77 14.97 -8.20 7.92
CA LYS A 77 13.67 -8.71 7.49
C LYS A 77 13.72 -9.28 6.06
N VAL A 78 14.61 -8.75 5.22
CA VAL A 78 14.76 -9.15 3.80
C VAL A 78 15.77 -10.30 3.62
N ALA A 79 16.84 -10.34 4.41
CA ALA A 79 17.96 -11.26 4.20
C ALA A 79 17.71 -12.72 4.66
N GLY A 80 16.67 -13.03 5.44
CA GLY A 80 16.33 -14.41 5.83
C GLY A 80 17.35 -15.17 6.71
N TYR A 81 18.58 -14.67 6.88
CA TYR A 81 19.70 -15.31 7.58
C TYR A 81 19.71 -15.14 9.11
N SER A 82 18.74 -14.44 9.70
CA SER A 82 18.76 -14.18 11.14
C SER A 82 17.97 -15.27 11.90
N PRO A 83 18.53 -15.90 12.95
CA PRO A 83 17.84 -16.96 13.71
C PRO A 83 16.42 -16.54 14.05
N LYS A 84 15.43 -17.41 13.79
CA LYS A 84 13.98 -17.09 13.92
C LYS A 84 13.63 -16.49 15.29
N ASN A 85 14.41 -16.78 16.33
CA ASN A 85 14.05 -16.54 17.74
C ASN A 85 14.87 -15.46 18.47
N ASN A 86 15.76 -14.70 17.82
CA ASN A 86 16.51 -13.64 18.51
C ASN A 86 15.68 -12.36 18.66
N ARG A 87 14.86 -12.29 19.72
CA ARG A 87 14.29 -11.03 20.22
C ARG A 87 15.40 -10.26 20.95
N ARG A 88 15.73 -9.04 20.51
CA ARG A 88 16.71 -8.17 21.17
C ARG A 88 15.97 -7.06 21.91
N LEU A 89 16.47 -6.65 23.07
CA LEU A 89 15.94 -5.47 23.78
C LEU A 89 16.47 -4.18 23.15
N LYS A 90 15.70 -3.10 23.24
CA LYS A 90 16.18 -1.74 22.95
C LYS A 90 17.22 -1.31 24.00
N PRO A 91 18.11 -0.34 23.70
CA PRO A 91 19.18 0.07 24.60
C PRO A 91 18.70 0.66 25.94
N ASP A 92 17.50 1.24 25.94
CA ASP A 92 16.82 1.92 27.04
C ASP A 92 15.75 1.06 27.73
N ALA A 93 15.57 -0.20 27.29
CA ALA A 93 14.53 -1.07 27.82
C ALA A 93 14.70 -1.32 29.33
N ILE A 94 13.60 -1.19 30.08
CA ILE A 94 13.51 -1.50 31.52
C ILE A 94 12.48 -2.62 31.71
N PRO A 95 12.73 -3.61 32.57
CA PRO A 95 11.76 -4.66 32.84
C PRO A 95 10.56 -4.13 33.63
N LEU A 96 9.43 -4.79 33.48
CA LEU A 96 8.18 -4.49 34.19
C LEU A 96 8.31 -4.85 35.68
N SER A 97 7.57 -4.20 36.57
CA SER A 97 7.48 -4.65 37.98
C SER A 97 6.88 -6.06 38.08
N VAL A 98 6.92 -6.69 39.27
CA VAL A 98 6.25 -7.98 39.50
C VAL A 98 4.74 -7.90 39.21
N GLU A 99 4.15 -6.73 39.43
CA GLU A 99 2.74 -6.43 39.16
C GLU A 99 2.46 -6.09 37.67
N GLY A 100 3.49 -6.08 36.82
CA GLY A 100 3.38 -5.82 35.39
C GLY A 100 3.30 -4.35 34.99
N ILE A 101 3.72 -3.43 35.88
CA ILE A 101 3.67 -1.98 35.65
C ILE A 101 4.97 -1.52 34.98
N ASP A 102 4.85 -0.61 34.00
CA ASP A 102 6.00 -0.02 33.33
C ASP A 102 6.67 1.09 34.16
N TYR A 103 7.97 1.33 33.94
CA TYR A 103 8.73 2.34 34.66
C TYR A 103 8.19 3.76 34.41
N ASP A 104 7.79 4.07 33.17
CA ASP A 104 7.34 5.40 32.76
C ASP A 104 5.88 5.71 33.16
N ASP A 105 5.11 4.71 33.56
CA ASP A 105 3.72 4.85 33.98
C ASP A 105 3.59 5.18 35.49
N ILE A 106 4.71 5.46 36.16
CA ILE A 106 4.74 5.79 37.60
C ILE A 106 4.38 7.28 37.81
N PRO A 107 3.31 7.61 38.57
CA PRO A 107 2.72 8.96 38.62
C PRO A 107 3.64 10.11 39.11
N TYR A 108 4.76 9.81 39.76
CA TYR A 108 5.57 10.77 40.51
C TYR A 108 6.57 11.58 39.66
N LEU A 109 6.63 11.39 38.34
CA LEU A 109 7.65 11.99 37.47
C LEU A 109 7.18 13.19 36.61
N ARG A 110 5.97 13.73 36.82
CA ARG A 110 5.49 14.94 36.11
C ARG A 110 5.63 16.20 36.96
N SER A 111 6.20 17.25 36.38
CA SER A 111 6.22 18.60 36.95
C SER A 111 4.79 19.17 37.10
N PRO A 112 4.49 19.96 38.15
CA PRO A 112 3.12 20.37 38.52
C PRO A 112 2.50 21.48 37.64
N LEU A 113 3.15 21.84 36.54
CA LEU A 113 2.70 22.87 35.59
C LEU A 113 2.40 22.23 34.25
N VAL A 114 1.15 22.34 33.79
CA VAL A 114 0.71 21.80 32.50
C VAL A 114 0.40 22.96 31.58
N THR A 115 1.18 23.11 30.51
CA THR A 115 0.98 24.11 29.46
C THR A 115 0.23 23.49 28.28
N THR A 116 -0.86 24.14 27.86
CA THR A 116 -1.59 23.80 26.62
C THR A 116 -1.83 25.05 25.78
N PRO A 117 -2.25 24.94 24.50
CA PRO A 117 -2.49 26.09 23.63
C PRO A 117 -3.55 27.08 24.13
N SER A 118 -4.34 26.71 25.15
CA SER A 118 -5.41 27.52 25.73
C SER A 118 -5.05 28.13 27.10
N GLY A 119 -3.84 27.91 27.62
CA GLY A 119 -3.36 28.50 28.88
C GLY A 119 -2.51 27.56 29.75
N VAL A 120 -1.99 28.12 30.85
CA VAL A 120 -1.18 27.40 31.86
C VAL A 120 -2.08 26.95 33.00
N PHE A 121 -1.99 25.67 33.37
CA PHE A 121 -2.75 25.07 34.47
C PHE A 121 -1.81 24.66 35.61
N SER A 122 -2.22 24.99 36.83
CA SER A 122 -1.47 24.69 38.06
C SER A 122 -2.28 23.77 38.95
N ILE A 123 -1.66 22.69 39.42
CA ILE A 123 -2.28 21.74 40.37
C ILE A 123 -1.62 21.94 41.73
N THR A 124 -2.41 22.27 42.76
CA THR A 124 -1.94 22.43 44.15
C THR A 124 -2.76 21.56 45.10
N HIS A 125 -2.09 20.94 46.07
CA HIS A 125 -2.74 20.22 47.17
C HIS A 125 -3.36 21.18 48.20
N PHE A 126 -4.38 20.71 48.92
CA PHE A 126 -4.97 21.40 50.06
C PHE A 126 -4.04 21.21 51.28
N GLU A 127 -3.38 22.27 51.75
CA GLU A 127 -2.67 22.26 53.03
C GLU A 127 -3.44 23.14 54.03
N GLU A 128 -4.02 22.53 55.06
CA GLU A 128 -4.44 23.26 56.26
C GLU A 128 -3.19 23.64 57.07
N SER A 129 -3.16 24.88 57.50
CA SER A 129 -2.06 25.56 58.20
C SER A 129 -1.62 24.87 59.49
N SER A 130 -0.34 24.49 59.63
CA SER A 130 0.49 24.75 60.83
C SER A 130 1.94 24.28 60.67
N THR A 131 2.85 25.26 60.69
CA THR A 131 4.22 25.29 61.25
C THR A 131 5.17 24.08 61.22
N ASN A 132 6.36 24.36 60.67
CA ASN A 132 7.71 23.86 61.00
C ASN A 132 8.19 22.50 60.45
N LYS A 133 9.01 22.63 59.39
CA LYS A 133 10.33 22.04 59.08
C LYS A 133 10.69 20.64 59.62
N ASN A 134 11.22 19.86 58.66
CA ASN A 134 11.88 18.55 58.70
C ASN A 134 10.92 17.36 58.75
N VAL A 135 10.89 16.52 57.69
CA VAL A 135 10.68 15.06 57.80
C VAL A 135 11.08 14.36 56.48
N GLN A 136 11.69 13.18 56.67
CA GLN A 136 12.06 12.15 55.71
C GLN A 136 10.86 11.68 54.85
N HIS A 137 11.10 11.42 53.56
CA HIS A 137 10.08 10.80 52.69
C HIS A 137 9.75 9.38 53.14
N THR A 138 8.68 9.26 53.93
CA THR A 138 7.94 8.03 54.17
C THR A 138 6.79 7.93 53.16
N TYR A 139 6.44 6.70 52.80
CA TYR A 139 5.34 6.34 51.89
C TYR A 139 4.02 6.98 52.36
N ILE A 140 3.27 7.59 51.44
CA ILE A 140 1.89 8.03 51.69
C ILE A 140 0.99 7.49 50.58
N ASP A 141 0.31 6.39 50.89
CA ASP A 141 -0.84 5.86 50.15
C ASP A 141 -2.12 6.57 50.63
N LYS A 142 -2.44 7.76 50.10
CA LYS A 142 -3.80 8.32 50.21
C LYS A 142 -4.18 9.11 48.95
N VAL A 143 -5.29 8.70 48.33
CA VAL A 143 -5.97 9.42 47.26
C VAL A 143 -6.72 10.61 47.91
N GLY A 144 -6.15 11.81 47.84
CA GLY A 144 -6.76 13.03 48.38
C GLY A 144 -7.64 13.78 47.36
N GLU A 145 -8.42 14.74 47.84
CA GLU A 145 -9.20 15.66 46.97
C GLU A 145 -8.28 16.69 46.29
N TYR A 146 -8.57 17.02 45.03
CA TYR A 146 -7.78 17.95 44.23
C TYR A 146 -8.61 19.14 43.76
N ASN A 147 -8.03 20.35 43.84
CA ASN A 147 -8.59 21.56 43.25
C ASN A 147 -7.91 21.88 41.92
N ILE A 148 -8.69 22.01 40.86
CA ILE A 148 -8.21 22.45 39.54
C ILE A 148 -8.66 23.90 39.34
N ARG A 149 -7.71 24.83 39.21
CA ARG A 149 -8.02 26.24 38.88
C ARG A 149 -7.90 26.47 37.38
N SER A 150 -8.96 27.04 36.80
CA SER A 150 -8.99 27.52 35.42
C SER A 150 -9.35 29.02 35.39
N PRO A 151 -9.13 29.73 34.27
CA PRO A 151 -9.58 31.12 34.11
C PRO A 151 -11.10 31.31 34.22
N SER A 152 -11.90 30.23 34.18
CA SER A 152 -13.36 30.25 34.19
C SER A 152 -13.98 29.73 35.50
N GLY A 153 -13.17 29.38 36.52
CA GLY A 153 -13.65 28.90 37.82
C GLY A 153 -12.82 27.74 38.42
N VAL A 154 -13.16 27.37 39.67
CA VAL A 154 -12.55 26.27 40.44
C VAL A 154 -13.42 25.03 40.39
N PHE A 155 -12.81 23.87 40.11
CA PHE A 155 -13.50 22.58 40.08
C PHE A 155 -12.88 21.59 41.08
N ASN A 156 -13.73 20.91 41.85
CA ASN A 156 -13.35 19.91 42.85
C ASN A 156 -13.65 18.51 42.29
N VAL A 157 -12.72 17.56 42.46
CA VAL A 157 -12.88 16.17 42.02
C VAL A 157 -12.61 15.22 43.17
N SER A 158 -13.55 14.31 43.44
CA SER A 158 -13.44 13.21 44.40
C SER A 158 -13.49 11.84 43.70
N PRO A 159 -12.86 10.77 44.26
CA PRO A 159 -12.75 9.47 43.58
C PRO A 159 -14.05 8.66 43.60
N ILE A 160 -14.31 7.92 42.51
CA ILE A 160 -15.44 6.98 42.36
C ILE A 160 -14.92 5.55 42.59
N GLU A 161 -15.46 4.83 43.58
CA GLU A 161 -15.12 3.42 43.85
C GLU A 161 -15.79 2.44 42.87
N SER A 162 -15.00 1.56 42.24
CA SER A 162 -15.48 0.49 41.37
C SER A 162 -15.57 -0.86 42.12
N LYS A 163 -16.77 -1.44 42.27
CA LYS A 163 -16.94 -2.84 42.72
C LYS A 163 -16.91 -3.81 41.52
N LYS A 164 -15.96 -4.74 41.51
CA LYS A 164 -15.94 -5.93 40.65
C LYS A 164 -16.94 -6.98 41.19
N CYS A 165 -17.71 -7.59 40.30
CA CYS A 165 -18.56 -8.75 40.57
C CYS A 165 -17.97 -9.96 39.85
N CYS A 166 -17.50 -10.96 40.59
CA CYS A 166 -17.23 -12.30 40.08
C CYS A 166 -17.64 -13.32 41.15
N VAL A 167 -18.67 -14.10 40.85
CA VAL A 167 -19.10 -15.28 41.62
C VAL A 167 -18.18 -16.46 41.29
N LYS A 168 -17.71 -17.18 42.31
CA LYS A 168 -17.30 -18.58 42.18
C LYS A 168 -17.95 -19.40 43.29
N LEU A 169 -18.72 -20.40 42.87
CA LEU A 169 -19.38 -21.41 43.69
C LEU A 169 -18.39 -22.56 43.93
N PHE A 170 -18.08 -22.79 45.21
CA PHE A 170 -17.55 -24.00 45.87
C PHE A 170 -16.47 -24.86 45.18
N THR A 171 -15.24 -24.81 45.73
CA THR A 171 -14.40 -26.00 46.00
C THR A 171 -13.54 -25.70 47.24
N GLY A 172 -13.57 -26.59 48.23
CA GLY A 172 -13.13 -26.38 49.62
C GLY A 172 -11.61 -26.33 49.87
N ASP A 173 -11.22 -25.76 51.01
CA ASP A 173 -10.81 -26.52 52.19
C ASP A 173 -10.45 -25.57 53.36
N ASN A 174 -11.16 -25.77 54.47
CA ASN A 174 -10.75 -25.61 55.88
C ASN A 174 -9.55 -24.70 56.24
N LYS A 175 -9.82 -23.59 56.92
CA LYS A 175 -9.65 -23.41 58.39
C LYS A 175 -9.90 -21.96 58.79
N ASN A 176 -10.69 -21.78 59.86
CA ASN A 176 -10.88 -20.56 60.65
C ASN A 176 -11.62 -19.39 60.00
N VAL A 177 -12.96 -19.42 60.07
CA VAL A 177 -13.76 -18.20 60.25
C VAL A 177 -14.78 -18.49 61.35
N GLN A 178 -14.37 -18.28 62.59
CA GLN A 178 -15.31 -17.91 63.64
C GLN A 178 -15.31 -16.38 63.72
N ASN A 179 -16.52 -15.85 63.85
CA ASN A 179 -16.87 -14.50 64.31
C ASN A 179 -16.81 -13.40 63.24
N GLU A 180 -17.96 -13.14 62.62
CA GLU A 180 -18.56 -11.79 62.48
C GLU A 180 -19.93 -11.89 61.75
N LEU A 181 -20.86 -12.63 62.36
CA LEU A 181 -22.29 -12.33 62.23
C LEU A 181 -22.69 -11.87 63.63
N GLY A 182 -23.00 -10.59 63.78
CA GLY A 182 -23.40 -9.96 65.04
C GLY A 182 -24.63 -10.63 65.64
N VAL A 183 -24.39 -11.65 66.43
CA VAL A 183 -25.34 -12.27 67.36
C VAL A 183 -24.64 -12.20 68.71
N GLU A 184 -25.12 -11.31 69.59
CA GLU A 184 -24.69 -11.33 70.98
C GLU A 184 -25.16 -12.64 71.64
N PRO A 185 -24.36 -13.21 72.55
CA PRO A 185 -24.71 -14.46 73.20
C PRO A 185 -25.84 -14.22 74.21
N LEU A 186 -26.91 -15.01 74.08
CA LEU A 186 -27.88 -15.19 75.15
C LEU A 186 -27.18 -15.92 76.30
N GLY A 187 -26.94 -15.19 77.39
CA GLY A 187 -26.65 -15.80 78.68
C GLY A 187 -27.87 -16.56 79.16
N ASP A 188 -27.66 -17.79 79.59
CA ASP A 188 -28.68 -18.63 80.20
C ASP A 188 -29.21 -17.94 81.47
N ASN A 189 -30.44 -17.41 81.40
CA ASN A 189 -31.55 -17.91 82.19
C ASN A 189 -32.85 -17.11 81.93
N ILE A 190 -33.90 -17.87 81.62
CA ILE A 190 -35.27 -17.75 82.17
C ILE A 190 -36.27 -16.80 81.45
N LEU A 191 -37.30 -17.48 80.88
CA LEU A 191 -38.72 -17.11 80.72
C LEU A 191 -39.24 -16.46 79.41
N ASP A 192 -39.84 -17.32 78.58
CA ASP A 192 -41.29 -17.31 78.32
C ASP A 192 -41.90 -16.12 77.54
N ILE A 193 -41.66 -16.08 76.22
CA ILE A 193 -42.60 -15.48 75.26
C ILE A 193 -42.69 -16.39 74.01
N SER A 194 -43.72 -17.25 74.02
CA SER A 194 -44.33 -17.97 72.89
C SER A 194 -43.48 -18.17 71.62
N SER A 195 -42.82 -19.33 71.54
CA SER A 195 -42.15 -19.85 70.34
C SER A 195 -43.03 -19.85 69.09
N ASN A 196 -44.37 -19.81 69.25
CA ASN A 196 -45.32 -19.76 68.14
C ASN A 196 -45.34 -18.40 67.42
N VAL A 197 -45.15 -17.28 68.11
CA VAL A 197 -45.23 -15.92 67.48
C VAL A 197 -44.04 -15.65 66.55
N LEU A 198 -42.85 -16.16 66.91
CA LEU A 198 -41.65 -16.02 66.08
C LEU A 198 -41.73 -16.91 64.83
N ILE A 199 -42.24 -18.13 64.99
CA ILE A 199 -42.47 -19.08 63.88
C ILE A 199 -43.50 -18.50 62.89
N GLU A 200 -44.58 -17.89 63.39
CA GLU A 200 -45.63 -17.28 62.56
C GLU A 200 -45.14 -16.04 61.79
N ARG A 201 -44.26 -15.22 62.39
CA ARG A 201 -43.59 -14.11 61.69
C ARG A 201 -42.67 -14.60 60.58
N LEU A 202 -41.84 -15.62 60.84
CA LEU A 202 -40.95 -16.20 59.83
C LEU A 202 -41.72 -16.87 58.68
N GLN A 203 -42.85 -17.51 58.96
CA GLN A 203 -43.74 -18.07 57.94
C GLN A 203 -44.36 -16.98 57.06
N ASN A 204 -44.82 -15.88 57.67
CA ASN A 204 -45.34 -14.71 56.95
C ASN A 204 -44.27 -14.04 56.07
N ASP A 205 -43.04 -13.91 56.57
CA ASP A 205 -41.92 -13.34 55.82
C ASP A 205 -41.53 -14.25 54.64
N LEU A 206 -41.51 -15.57 54.84
CA LEU A 206 -41.29 -16.56 53.78
C LEU A 206 -42.37 -16.44 52.68
N GLU A 207 -43.63 -16.28 53.07
CA GLU A 207 -44.74 -16.15 52.13
C GLU A 207 -44.71 -14.81 51.37
N GLN A 208 -44.38 -13.71 52.05
CA GLN A 208 -44.14 -12.42 51.41
C GLN A 208 -42.96 -12.49 50.42
N CYS A 209 -41.88 -13.18 50.78
CA CYS A 209 -40.72 -13.36 49.91
C CYS A 209 -41.08 -14.19 48.67
N LYS A 210 -41.89 -15.26 48.83
CA LYS A 210 -42.41 -16.05 47.69
C LYS A 210 -43.27 -15.20 46.75
N LYS A 211 -44.22 -14.42 47.28
CA LYS A 211 -45.07 -13.51 46.49
C LYS A 211 -44.24 -12.45 45.76
N LYS A 212 -43.26 -11.84 46.43
CA LYS A 212 -42.32 -10.89 45.79
C LYS A 212 -41.50 -11.56 44.68
N ASN A 213 -41.06 -12.80 44.86
CA ASN A 213 -40.27 -13.52 43.88
C ASN A 213 -41.09 -13.87 42.62
N GLU A 214 -42.37 -14.24 42.76
CA GLU A 214 -43.28 -14.43 41.62
C GLU A 214 -43.54 -13.13 40.85
N ILE A 215 -43.73 -12.01 41.56
CA ILE A 215 -43.86 -10.68 40.93
C ILE A 215 -42.58 -10.29 40.19
N LEU A 216 -41.40 -10.61 40.73
CA LEU A 216 -40.12 -10.34 40.07
C LEU A 216 -39.89 -11.24 38.86
N LEU A 217 -40.33 -12.51 38.91
CA LEU A 217 -40.28 -13.44 37.77
C LEU A 217 -41.18 -12.96 36.62
N THR A 218 -42.42 -12.54 36.93
CA THR A 218 -43.33 -12.02 35.92
C THR A 218 -42.83 -10.70 35.31
N LYS A 219 -42.26 -9.79 36.12
CA LYS A 219 -41.59 -8.58 35.62
C LYS A 219 -40.37 -8.90 34.75
N ASN A 220 -39.54 -9.84 35.14
CA ASN A 220 -38.39 -10.27 34.34
C ASN A 220 -38.81 -10.86 32.99
N ASN A 221 -39.88 -11.66 32.95
CA ASN A 221 -40.40 -12.21 31.70
C ASN A 221 -40.92 -11.10 30.78
N LYS A 222 -41.66 -10.12 31.31
CA LYS A 222 -42.10 -8.93 30.56
C LYS A 222 -40.91 -8.13 30.03
N LEU A 223 -39.91 -7.86 30.86
CA LEU A 223 -38.69 -7.15 30.44
C LEU A 223 -37.93 -7.92 29.36
N ARG A 224 -37.82 -9.25 29.46
CA ARG A 224 -37.20 -10.09 28.42
C ARG A 224 -37.94 -10.00 27.09
N THR A 225 -39.28 -9.99 27.09
CA THR A 225 -40.07 -9.81 25.86
C THR A 225 -39.91 -8.41 25.28
N THR A 226 -39.86 -7.36 26.10
CA THR A 226 -39.62 -5.98 25.63
C THR A 226 -38.21 -5.84 25.05
N VAL A 227 -37.20 -6.42 25.69
CA VAL A 227 -35.82 -6.43 25.16
C VAL A 227 -35.75 -7.17 23.82
N LYS A 228 -36.47 -8.29 23.67
CA LYS A 228 -36.52 -9.04 22.41
C LYS A 228 -37.15 -8.21 21.29
N THR A 229 -38.33 -7.63 21.54
CA THR A 229 -39.03 -6.80 20.54
C THR A 229 -38.23 -5.55 20.15
N LEU A 230 -37.57 -4.89 21.10
CA LEU A 230 -36.67 -3.78 20.81
C LEU A 230 -35.47 -4.21 19.96
N LYS A 231 -34.86 -5.36 20.24
CA LYS A 231 -33.78 -5.91 19.41
C LYS A 231 -34.25 -6.21 17.99
N ASP A 232 -35.44 -6.76 17.83
CA ASP A 232 -36.01 -7.07 16.51
C ASP A 232 -36.27 -5.78 15.70
N HIS A 233 -36.79 -4.74 16.34
CA HIS A 233 -36.94 -3.41 15.73
C HIS A 233 -35.61 -2.77 15.33
N MET A 234 -34.59 -2.85 16.18
CA MET A 234 -33.25 -2.36 15.84
C MET A 234 -32.67 -3.07 14.60
N ASN A 235 -32.80 -4.40 14.54
CA ASN A 235 -32.34 -5.18 13.38
C ASN A 235 -33.09 -4.80 12.09
N LEU A 236 -34.40 -4.52 12.18
CA LEU A 236 -35.21 -4.07 11.04
C LEU A 236 -34.75 -2.72 10.51
N GLU A 237 -34.49 -1.75 11.40
CA GLU A 237 -33.97 -0.43 11.01
C GLU A 237 -32.54 -0.52 10.47
N ASP A 238 -31.67 -1.36 11.05
CA ASP A 238 -30.32 -1.61 10.52
C ASP A 238 -30.38 -2.18 9.10
N ASN A 239 -31.21 -3.19 8.86
CA ASN A 239 -31.40 -3.77 7.51
C ASN A 239 -31.94 -2.74 6.50
N ARG A 240 -32.86 -1.89 6.94
CA ARG A 240 -33.42 -0.81 6.11
C ARG A 240 -32.34 0.22 5.77
N PHE A 241 -31.52 0.60 6.74
CA PHE A 241 -30.39 1.49 6.56
C PHE A 241 -29.37 0.91 5.59
N GLU A 242 -28.95 -0.34 5.79
CA GLU A 242 -27.99 -1.02 4.90
C GLU A 242 -28.48 -1.09 3.45
N SER A 243 -29.77 -1.39 3.25
CA SER A 243 -30.38 -1.43 1.92
C SER A 243 -30.36 -0.05 1.24
N ARG A 244 -30.73 1.01 1.96
CA ARG A 244 -30.74 2.38 1.42
C ARG A 244 -29.32 2.89 1.17
N PHE A 245 -28.40 2.65 2.10
CA PHE A 245 -26.99 3.02 2.00
C PHE A 245 -26.31 2.31 0.82
N GLY A 246 -26.58 1.01 0.67
CA GLY A 246 -26.09 0.22 -0.46
C GLY A 246 -26.60 0.73 -1.81
N LYS A 247 -27.88 1.08 -1.93
CA LYS A 247 -28.44 1.67 -3.15
C LYS A 247 -27.74 2.97 -3.54
N LEU A 248 -27.51 3.88 -2.58
CA LEU A 248 -26.87 5.18 -2.84
C LEU A 248 -25.41 5.05 -3.28
N LEU A 249 -24.65 4.13 -2.67
CA LEU A 249 -23.22 3.97 -2.96
C LEU A 249 -22.90 2.97 -4.07
N SER A 250 -23.89 2.22 -4.57
CA SER A 250 -23.71 1.20 -5.61
C SER A 250 -23.06 1.73 -6.90
N ASN A 251 -23.27 3.01 -7.22
CA ASN A 251 -22.67 3.66 -8.39
C ASN A 251 -21.18 3.99 -8.22
N LEU A 252 -20.68 4.06 -6.97
CA LEU A 252 -19.33 4.50 -6.65
C LEU A 252 -18.44 3.37 -6.12
N PHE A 253 -19.04 2.44 -5.38
CA PHE A 253 -18.35 1.38 -4.68
C PHE A 253 -18.97 0.04 -5.01
N THR A 254 -18.14 -0.99 -5.03
CA THR A 254 -18.61 -2.36 -5.19
C THR A 254 -19.32 -2.85 -3.92
N SER A 255 -20.09 -3.93 -4.04
CA SER A 255 -20.80 -4.53 -2.89
C SER A 255 -19.85 -4.89 -1.74
N THR A 256 -18.63 -5.32 -2.04
CA THR A 256 -17.62 -5.67 -1.03
C THR A 256 -17.12 -4.43 -0.29
N GLN A 257 -16.89 -3.34 -1.03
CA GLN A 257 -16.46 -2.06 -0.45
C GLN A 257 -17.55 -1.45 0.42
N ILE A 258 -18.81 -1.51 -0.01
CA ILE A 258 -19.95 -1.04 0.76
C ILE A 258 -20.08 -1.84 2.08
N LYS A 259 -19.96 -3.18 2.02
CA LYS A 259 -19.99 -4.02 3.24
C LYS A 259 -18.88 -3.67 4.23
N PHE A 260 -17.70 -3.28 3.73
CA PHE A 260 -16.62 -2.84 4.60
C PHE A 260 -16.87 -1.48 5.23
N LEU A 261 -17.49 -0.56 4.49
CA LEU A 261 -17.90 0.73 5.02
C LEU A 261 -19.01 0.59 6.08
N LEU A 262 -19.96 -0.33 5.87
CA LEU A 262 -21.04 -0.65 6.82
C LEU A 262 -20.51 -1.35 8.10
N HIS A 263 -19.43 -2.11 7.99
CA HIS A 263 -18.87 -2.88 9.09
C HIS A 263 -17.36 -2.67 9.24
N PRO A 264 -16.91 -1.50 9.72
CA PRO A 264 -15.49 -1.16 9.80
C PRO A 264 -14.68 -2.07 10.75
N THR A 265 -15.35 -2.72 11.70
CA THR A 265 -14.73 -3.71 12.61
C THR A 265 -14.51 -5.07 11.96
N LYS A 266 -15.27 -5.41 10.91
CA LYS A 266 -15.15 -6.68 10.20
C LYS A 266 -14.06 -6.57 9.13
N LYS A 267 -13.02 -7.39 9.26
CA LYS A 267 -12.00 -7.51 8.21
C LYS A 267 -12.59 -8.20 6.99
N ILE A 268 -12.34 -7.63 5.81
CA ILE A 268 -12.65 -8.31 4.54
C ILE A 268 -11.77 -9.55 4.43
N CYS A 269 -12.40 -10.73 4.39
CA CYS A 269 -11.68 -11.99 4.23
C CYS A 269 -11.27 -12.25 2.77
N ARG A 270 -12.08 -11.82 1.79
CA ARG A 270 -11.81 -12.05 0.37
C ARG A 270 -12.34 -10.91 -0.50
N TRP A 271 -11.51 -10.40 -1.40
CA TRP A 271 -11.88 -9.43 -2.44
C TRP A 271 -12.40 -10.16 -3.68
N LEU A 272 -13.42 -9.60 -4.33
CA LEU A 272 -13.95 -10.10 -5.59
C LEU A 272 -13.05 -9.71 -6.77
N PRO A 273 -13.09 -10.43 -7.90
CA PRO A 273 -12.32 -10.07 -9.10
C PRO A 273 -12.57 -8.64 -9.59
N GLU A 274 -13.81 -8.15 -9.49
CA GLU A 274 -14.19 -6.77 -9.86
C GLU A 274 -13.54 -5.72 -8.95
N ASP A 275 -13.48 -5.99 -7.64
CA ASP A 275 -12.78 -5.15 -6.66
C ASP A 275 -11.29 -5.06 -6.99
N ILE A 276 -10.71 -6.20 -7.36
CA ILE A 276 -9.29 -6.27 -7.69
C ILE A 276 -9.02 -5.56 -9.02
N SER A 277 -9.86 -5.77 -10.04
CA SER A 277 -9.74 -5.13 -11.35
C SER A 277 -9.83 -3.61 -11.25
N SER A 278 -10.83 -3.10 -10.53
CA SER A 278 -10.99 -1.65 -10.27
C SER A 278 -9.81 -1.10 -9.46
N ALA A 279 -9.34 -1.82 -8.45
CA ALA A 279 -8.18 -1.42 -7.66
C ALA A 279 -6.86 -1.44 -8.45
N ILE A 280 -6.64 -2.43 -9.33
CA ILE A 280 -5.49 -2.48 -10.24
C ILE A 280 -5.53 -1.30 -11.19
N THR A 281 -6.71 -0.99 -11.76
CA THR A 281 -6.92 0.17 -12.64
C THR A 281 -6.60 1.49 -11.93
N LEU A 282 -7.10 1.68 -10.71
CA LEU A 282 -6.79 2.88 -9.92
C LEU A 282 -5.28 2.97 -9.61
N ARG A 283 -4.65 1.83 -9.30
CA ARG A 283 -3.21 1.76 -9.06
C ARG A 283 -2.38 2.06 -10.31
N SER A 284 -2.82 1.62 -11.49
CA SER A 284 -2.12 1.87 -12.76
C SER A 284 -2.21 3.34 -13.18
N VAL A 285 -3.33 4.01 -12.87
CA VAL A 285 -3.44 5.47 -13.05
C VAL A 285 -2.45 6.21 -12.16
N SER A 286 -2.40 5.90 -10.85
CA SER A 286 -1.41 6.50 -9.96
C SER A 286 -1.12 5.65 -8.71
N PRO A 287 0.08 5.07 -8.59
CA PRO A 287 0.51 4.35 -7.39
C PRO A 287 0.62 5.25 -6.15
N LYS A 288 0.82 6.56 -6.34
CA LYS A 288 0.86 7.54 -5.24
C LYS A 288 -0.55 7.84 -4.74
N ALA A 289 -1.49 8.10 -5.65
CA ALA A 289 -2.89 8.34 -5.30
C ALA A 289 -3.50 7.11 -4.62
N TYR A 290 -3.26 5.91 -5.15
CA TYR A 290 -3.75 4.66 -4.55
C TYR A 290 -3.28 4.50 -3.09
N ARG A 291 -1.98 4.72 -2.84
CA ARG A 291 -1.42 4.66 -1.48
C ARG A 291 -2.00 5.73 -0.56
N TYR A 292 -2.21 6.94 -1.06
CA TYR A 292 -2.81 8.03 -0.29
C TYR A 292 -4.26 7.72 0.09
N LEU A 293 -5.09 7.35 -0.89
CA LEU A 293 -6.49 6.99 -0.66
C LEU A 293 -6.62 5.86 0.35
N ARG A 294 -5.84 4.80 0.18
CA ARG A 294 -5.86 3.65 1.10
C ARG A 294 -5.32 3.97 2.49
N ASN A 295 -4.11 4.53 2.58
CA ASN A 295 -3.39 4.61 3.86
C ASN A 295 -3.69 5.90 4.63
N LYS A 296 -4.03 7.00 3.96
CA LYS A 296 -4.30 8.32 4.59
C LYS A 296 -5.78 8.64 4.65
N LYS A 297 -6.56 8.26 3.63
CA LYS A 297 -8.01 8.50 3.60
C LYS A 297 -8.85 7.29 4.01
N GLY A 298 -8.23 6.13 4.30
CA GLY A 298 -8.93 4.95 4.79
C GLY A 298 -9.90 4.33 3.79
N PHE A 299 -9.72 4.57 2.47
CA PHE A 299 -10.61 4.01 1.46
C PHE A 299 -10.58 2.47 1.47
N PRO A 300 -11.72 1.81 1.18
CA PRO A 300 -11.86 0.35 1.17
C PRO A 300 -11.13 -0.27 -0.03
N LEU A 301 -9.79 -0.26 0.02
CA LEU A 301 -8.93 -0.71 -1.07
C LEU A 301 -8.04 -1.90 -0.67
N PRO A 302 -7.87 -2.90 -1.55
CA PRO A 302 -7.00 -4.04 -1.31
C PRO A 302 -5.56 -3.64 -0.93
N GLY A 303 -4.91 -4.49 -0.15
CA GLY A 303 -3.49 -4.34 0.15
C GLY A 303 -2.62 -4.45 -1.12
N LEU A 304 -1.48 -3.76 -1.14
CA LEU A 304 -0.56 -3.84 -2.29
C LEU A 304 -0.01 -5.27 -2.50
N SER A 305 0.18 -6.03 -1.43
CA SER A 305 0.54 -7.45 -1.50
C SER A 305 -0.54 -8.29 -2.19
N THR A 306 -1.81 -8.04 -1.86
CA THR A 306 -2.96 -8.67 -2.51
C THR A 306 -2.98 -8.35 -4.00
N LEU A 307 -2.84 -7.08 -4.38
CA LEU A 307 -2.80 -6.69 -5.80
C LEU A 307 -1.65 -7.36 -6.56
N ARG A 308 -0.46 -7.44 -5.96
CA ARG A 308 0.69 -8.13 -6.56
C ARG A 308 0.45 -9.62 -6.73
N SER A 309 -0.13 -10.28 -5.73
CA SER A 309 -0.47 -11.71 -5.79
C SER A 309 -1.54 -12.02 -6.85
N TRP A 310 -2.49 -11.11 -7.06
CA TRP A 310 -3.45 -11.24 -8.16
C TRP A 310 -2.79 -11.00 -9.52
N ALA A 311 -1.98 -9.94 -9.65
CA ALA A 311 -1.25 -9.66 -10.88
C ALA A 311 -0.30 -10.79 -11.28
N SER A 312 0.34 -11.47 -10.32
CA SER A 312 1.26 -12.58 -10.60
C SER A 312 0.60 -13.83 -11.17
N LYS A 313 -0.74 -13.90 -11.21
CA LYS A 313 -1.49 -14.99 -11.86
C LYS A 313 -1.47 -14.87 -13.37
N PHE A 314 -1.30 -13.65 -13.90
CA PHE A 314 -1.16 -13.42 -15.33
C PHE A 314 0.32 -13.60 -15.71
N SER A 315 0.62 -14.67 -16.47
CA SER A 315 1.96 -14.93 -16.97
C SER A 315 2.28 -14.02 -18.16
N VAL A 316 3.47 -13.43 -18.12
CA VAL A 316 4.03 -12.60 -19.19
C VAL A 316 5.44 -13.12 -19.40
N GLU A 317 5.55 -14.16 -20.22
CA GLU A 317 6.82 -14.80 -20.57
C GLU A 317 7.25 -14.35 -21.99
N PRO A 318 8.56 -14.35 -22.30
CA PRO A 318 9.05 -13.97 -23.62
C PRO A 318 8.48 -14.85 -24.73
N GLY A 319 8.28 -14.26 -25.89
CA GLY A 319 7.62 -14.84 -27.05
C GLY A 319 6.21 -14.30 -27.25
N LEU A 320 5.31 -15.19 -27.68
CA LEU A 320 3.90 -14.88 -27.90
C LEU A 320 3.11 -14.76 -26.59
N LEU A 321 2.39 -13.67 -26.46
CA LEU A 321 1.57 -13.38 -25.28
C LEU A 321 0.22 -14.07 -25.36
N HIS A 322 0.19 -15.40 -25.17
CA HIS A 322 -1.04 -16.20 -25.26
C HIS A 322 -2.17 -15.72 -24.32
N GLY A 323 -1.83 -15.19 -23.14
CA GLY A 323 -2.80 -14.58 -22.24
C GLY A 323 -3.48 -13.35 -22.84
N VAL A 324 -2.74 -12.54 -23.61
CA VAL A 324 -3.30 -11.39 -24.34
C VAL A 324 -4.11 -11.86 -25.55
N LEU A 325 -3.61 -12.84 -26.31
CA LEU A 325 -4.34 -13.42 -27.44
C LEU A 325 -5.70 -14.01 -27.02
N SER A 326 -5.76 -14.67 -25.86
CA SER A 326 -7.02 -15.20 -25.30
C SER A 326 -8.02 -14.09 -24.97
N LEU A 327 -7.54 -12.96 -24.42
CA LEU A 327 -8.35 -11.78 -24.16
C LEU A 327 -8.82 -11.12 -25.46
N MET A 328 -7.93 -11.06 -26.48
CA MET A 328 -8.28 -10.58 -27.81
C MET A 328 -9.36 -11.45 -28.45
N LYS A 329 -9.28 -12.78 -28.32
CA LYS A 329 -10.31 -13.72 -28.80
C LYS A 329 -11.68 -13.38 -28.20
N SER A 330 -11.73 -13.35 -26.88
CA SER A 330 -12.97 -13.11 -26.12
C SER A 330 -13.61 -11.76 -26.46
N LYS A 331 -12.78 -10.73 -26.71
CA LYS A 331 -13.25 -9.42 -27.17
C LYS A 331 -13.60 -9.42 -28.66
N GLY A 332 -12.87 -10.15 -29.47
CA GLY A 332 -13.10 -10.29 -30.90
C GLY A 332 -14.44 -10.94 -31.21
N ASP A 333 -14.95 -11.83 -30.36
CA ASP A 333 -16.25 -12.48 -30.55
C ASP A 333 -17.41 -11.47 -30.61
N THR A 334 -17.27 -10.29 -29.98
CA THR A 334 -18.28 -9.21 -30.03
C THR A 334 -17.99 -8.16 -31.11
N MET A 335 -16.89 -8.28 -31.85
CA MET A 335 -16.47 -7.34 -32.89
C MET A 335 -16.88 -7.81 -34.28
N GLU A 336 -17.19 -6.85 -35.16
CA GLU A 336 -17.43 -7.12 -36.58
C GLU A 336 -16.12 -7.48 -37.32
N THR A 337 -16.23 -8.06 -38.52
CA THR A 337 -15.06 -8.47 -39.33
C THR A 337 -14.17 -7.30 -39.72
N ASN A 338 -14.77 -6.15 -40.07
CA ASN A 338 -14.05 -4.91 -40.40
C ASN A 338 -13.24 -4.39 -39.21
N ASP A 339 -13.76 -4.53 -38.00
CA ASP A 339 -13.11 -4.07 -36.77
C ASP A 339 -11.88 -4.92 -36.39
N LYS A 340 -11.81 -6.13 -36.94
CA LYS A 340 -10.71 -7.10 -36.75
C LYS A 340 -9.58 -6.93 -37.76
N LEU A 341 -9.71 -6.04 -38.74
CA LEU A 341 -8.61 -5.69 -39.64
C LEU A 341 -7.46 -5.09 -38.83
N THR A 342 -6.30 -5.74 -38.88
CA THR A 342 -5.18 -5.52 -37.98
C THR A 342 -3.91 -5.14 -38.74
N ILE A 343 -3.19 -4.17 -38.19
CA ILE A 343 -1.84 -3.79 -38.59
C ILE A 343 -0.88 -4.24 -37.50
N LEU A 344 0.25 -4.84 -37.89
CA LEU A 344 1.34 -5.14 -36.96
C LEU A 344 2.41 -4.05 -37.02
N CYS A 345 2.73 -3.49 -35.86
CA CYS A 345 3.86 -2.58 -35.70
C CYS A 345 4.91 -3.24 -34.82
N PHE A 346 6.18 -3.21 -35.24
CA PHE A 346 7.25 -3.76 -34.43
C PHE A 346 8.50 -2.90 -34.45
N ASP A 347 9.15 -2.81 -33.30
CA ASP A 347 10.34 -2.00 -33.08
C ASP A 347 11.20 -2.59 -31.94
N GLU A 348 12.48 -2.23 -31.93
CA GLU A 348 13.48 -2.66 -30.95
C GLU A 348 13.74 -1.53 -29.95
N THR A 349 13.51 -1.80 -28.66
CA THR A 349 13.79 -0.84 -27.58
C THR A 349 15.03 -1.25 -26.80
N TYR A 350 16.02 -0.36 -26.71
CA TYR A 350 17.20 -0.54 -25.88
C TYR A 350 16.86 -0.46 -24.39
N ILE A 351 17.39 -1.40 -23.61
CA ILE A 351 17.18 -1.48 -22.16
C ILE A 351 18.51 -1.42 -21.41
N SER A 352 18.43 -1.13 -20.11
CA SER A 352 19.63 -1.18 -19.25
C SER A 352 20.10 -2.63 -19.11
N LYS A 353 21.37 -2.90 -19.44
CA LYS A 353 22.03 -4.21 -19.32
C LYS A 353 22.24 -4.66 -17.87
N ARG A 354 21.14 -4.90 -17.17
CA ARG A 354 21.12 -5.34 -15.77
C ARG A 354 20.77 -6.82 -15.70
N ILE A 355 21.38 -7.50 -14.74
CA ILE A 355 21.01 -8.85 -14.35
C ILE A 355 19.94 -8.74 -13.27
N CYS A 356 18.82 -9.44 -13.47
CA CYS A 356 17.70 -9.47 -12.55
C CYS A 356 17.43 -10.91 -12.13
N PHE A 357 17.12 -11.15 -10.86
CA PHE A 357 16.69 -12.47 -10.40
C PHE A 357 15.18 -12.50 -10.21
N ASP A 358 14.50 -13.32 -11.00
CA ASP A 358 13.08 -13.60 -10.82
C ASP A 358 12.91 -14.71 -9.78
N LYS A 359 12.49 -14.28 -8.58
CA LYS A 359 12.27 -15.19 -7.45
C LYS A 359 11.11 -16.17 -7.67
N LYS A 360 10.13 -15.84 -8.53
CA LYS A 360 8.95 -16.69 -8.71
C LYS A 360 9.31 -17.94 -9.51
N ASN A 361 10.04 -17.76 -10.60
CA ASN A 361 10.47 -18.83 -11.49
C ASN A 361 11.92 -19.30 -11.19
N GLU A 362 12.53 -18.76 -10.13
CA GLU A 362 13.90 -19.05 -9.69
C GLU A 362 14.96 -18.93 -10.81
N GLN A 363 14.79 -17.92 -11.66
CA GLN A 363 15.62 -17.73 -12.86
C GLN A 363 16.38 -16.40 -12.84
N VAL A 364 17.55 -16.40 -13.47
CA VAL A 364 18.34 -15.20 -13.74
C VAL A 364 17.97 -14.69 -15.12
N ILE A 365 17.54 -13.43 -15.21
CA ILE A 365 17.15 -12.74 -16.45
C ILE A 365 18.21 -11.69 -16.79
N GLY A 366 18.62 -11.66 -18.05
CA GLY A 366 19.66 -10.76 -18.54
C GLY A 366 21.08 -11.22 -18.25
N PRO A 367 22.09 -10.40 -18.60
CA PRO A 367 21.93 -9.03 -19.10
C PRO A 367 21.48 -9.01 -20.56
N HIS A 368 20.43 -8.25 -20.85
CA HIS A 368 19.91 -8.05 -22.21
C HIS A 368 20.20 -6.62 -22.70
N LYS A 369 20.42 -6.46 -24.00
CA LYS A 369 20.69 -5.17 -24.66
C LYS A 369 19.39 -4.51 -25.12
N SER A 370 18.45 -5.28 -25.64
CA SER A 370 17.22 -4.75 -26.24
C SER A 370 16.04 -5.70 -26.12
N VAL A 371 14.85 -5.16 -26.36
CA VAL A 371 13.58 -5.88 -26.41
C VAL A 371 12.91 -5.60 -27.74
N GLN A 372 12.69 -6.66 -28.53
CA GLN A 372 11.83 -6.62 -29.70
C GLN A 372 10.38 -6.70 -29.23
N THR A 373 9.52 -5.78 -29.65
CA THR A 373 8.09 -5.80 -29.30
C THR A 373 7.24 -5.75 -30.57
N VAL A 374 6.16 -6.54 -30.62
CA VAL A 374 5.13 -6.45 -31.67
C VAL A 374 3.80 -6.04 -31.04
N ILE A 375 3.20 -5.02 -31.63
CA ILE A 375 1.90 -4.46 -31.25
C ILE A 375 0.92 -4.68 -32.40
N ALA A 376 -0.19 -5.35 -32.13
CA ALA A 376 -1.35 -5.37 -33.01
C ALA A 376 -2.16 -4.10 -32.81
N ARG A 377 -2.57 -3.46 -33.90
CA ARG A 377 -3.41 -2.27 -33.90
C ARG A 377 -4.57 -2.44 -34.88
N GLY A 378 -5.77 -2.06 -34.49
CA GLY A 378 -6.91 -2.01 -35.41
C GLY A 378 -6.70 -0.96 -36.50
N LEU A 379 -6.97 -1.33 -37.75
CA LEU A 379 -6.92 -0.42 -38.89
C LEU A 379 -8.11 0.54 -38.86
N ILE A 380 -9.31 0.01 -38.65
CA ILE A 380 -10.56 0.77 -38.63
C ILE A 380 -10.86 1.22 -37.20
N ASN A 381 -10.99 0.27 -36.27
CA ASN A 381 -11.27 0.57 -34.86
C ASN A 381 -10.01 0.95 -34.07
N ASN A 382 -10.17 1.92 -33.17
CA ASN A 382 -9.08 2.41 -32.33
C ASN A 382 -8.81 1.47 -31.14
N TRP A 383 -8.11 0.38 -31.39
CA TRP A 383 -7.57 -0.50 -30.36
C TRP A 383 -6.12 -0.85 -30.67
N LYS A 384 -5.36 -1.20 -29.62
CA LYS A 384 -3.98 -1.67 -29.73
C LYS A 384 -3.66 -2.62 -28.60
N GLN A 385 -2.88 -3.65 -28.88
CA GLN A 385 -2.42 -4.61 -27.87
C GLN A 385 -1.00 -5.10 -28.20
N PRO A 386 -0.08 -5.16 -27.21
CA PRO A 386 1.17 -5.88 -27.38
C PRO A 386 0.87 -7.38 -27.43
N ILE A 387 1.41 -8.08 -28.42
CA ILE A 387 1.14 -9.52 -28.65
C ILE A 387 2.40 -10.37 -28.59
N TYR A 388 3.57 -9.74 -28.72
CA TYR A 388 4.86 -10.42 -28.71
C TYR A 388 5.90 -9.52 -28.06
N TYR A 389 6.78 -10.12 -27.27
CA TYR A 389 8.05 -9.50 -26.94
C TYR A 389 9.14 -10.54 -26.76
N ASN A 390 10.38 -10.23 -27.11
CA ASN A 390 11.52 -11.07 -26.73
C ASN A 390 12.79 -10.25 -26.54
N PHE A 391 13.77 -10.81 -25.85
CA PHE A 391 15.05 -10.16 -25.56
C PHE A 391 16.09 -10.46 -26.62
N ASP A 392 16.84 -9.44 -27.04
CA ASP A 392 18.00 -9.53 -27.94
C ASP A 392 17.75 -10.30 -29.26
N GLU A 393 16.48 -10.40 -29.66
CA GLU A 393 16.04 -11.18 -30.80
C GLU A 393 15.62 -10.25 -31.94
N ARG A 394 16.01 -10.60 -33.16
CA ARG A 394 15.65 -9.85 -34.37
C ARG A 394 14.33 -10.39 -34.93
N MET A 395 13.53 -9.52 -35.55
CA MET A 395 12.34 -9.98 -36.26
C MET A 395 12.74 -10.79 -37.49
N THR A 396 12.39 -12.06 -37.53
CA THR A 396 12.60 -12.96 -38.69
C THR A 396 11.28 -13.30 -39.37
N LYS A 397 11.37 -13.87 -40.58
CA LYS A 397 10.18 -14.30 -41.35
C LYS A 397 9.40 -15.37 -40.60
N GLU A 398 10.08 -16.28 -39.91
CA GLU A 398 9.49 -17.37 -39.15
C GLU A 398 8.70 -16.85 -37.95
N ILE A 399 9.30 -15.93 -37.17
CA ILE A 399 8.63 -15.30 -36.03
C ILE A 399 7.41 -14.51 -36.51
N LEU A 400 7.57 -13.70 -37.56
CA LEU A 400 6.50 -12.89 -38.11
C LEU A 400 5.33 -13.76 -38.61
N ASN A 401 5.62 -14.80 -39.39
CA ASN A 401 4.59 -15.72 -39.88
C ASN A 401 3.86 -16.41 -38.72
N LYS A 402 4.58 -16.88 -37.70
CA LYS A 402 3.98 -17.47 -36.49
C LYS A 402 3.02 -16.50 -35.80
N ILE A 403 3.40 -15.23 -35.65
CA ILE A 403 2.54 -14.19 -35.06
C ILE A 403 1.27 -13.98 -35.89
N ILE A 404 1.41 -13.88 -37.22
CA ILE A 404 0.28 -13.69 -38.14
C ILE A 404 -0.66 -14.89 -38.10
N GLU A 405 -0.12 -16.11 -38.09
CA GLU A 405 -0.87 -17.35 -38.01
C GLU A 405 -1.71 -17.45 -36.73
N GLU A 406 -1.15 -17.10 -35.58
CA GLU A 406 -1.83 -17.12 -34.28
C GLU A 406 -2.93 -16.05 -34.21
N LEU A 407 -2.69 -14.85 -34.77
CA LEU A 407 -3.74 -13.83 -34.86
C LEU A 407 -4.89 -14.26 -35.76
N SER A 408 -4.58 -14.92 -36.88
CA SER A 408 -5.59 -15.47 -37.77
C SER A 408 -6.45 -16.54 -37.08
N GLU A 409 -5.86 -17.38 -36.23
CA GLU A 409 -6.61 -18.38 -35.42
C GLU A 409 -7.52 -17.73 -34.36
N VAL A 410 -7.11 -16.58 -33.83
CA VAL A 410 -7.92 -15.77 -32.92
C VAL A 410 -9.05 -15.03 -33.67
N GLY A 411 -8.98 -14.95 -35.00
CA GLY A 411 -9.97 -14.30 -35.87
C GLY A 411 -9.61 -12.87 -36.26
N PHE A 412 -8.38 -12.42 -36.01
CA PHE A 412 -7.89 -11.10 -36.43
C PHE A 412 -7.11 -11.22 -37.75
N ASN A 413 -7.58 -10.51 -38.78
CA ASN A 413 -6.97 -10.54 -40.10
C ASN A 413 -5.87 -9.47 -40.21
N VAL A 414 -4.61 -9.90 -40.36
CA VAL A 414 -3.49 -8.99 -40.55
C VAL A 414 -3.41 -8.56 -42.01
N VAL A 415 -3.53 -7.26 -42.27
CA VAL A 415 -3.52 -6.69 -43.63
C VAL A 415 -2.26 -5.91 -43.95
N ALA A 416 -1.53 -5.46 -42.94
CA ALA A 416 -0.29 -4.72 -43.12
C ALA A 416 0.68 -4.89 -41.96
N ILE A 417 1.96 -4.69 -42.25
CA ILE A 417 3.03 -4.59 -41.27
C ILE A 417 3.75 -3.24 -41.41
N VAL A 418 4.23 -2.71 -40.28
CA VAL A 418 4.98 -1.45 -40.21
C VAL A 418 6.25 -1.69 -39.39
N SER A 419 7.39 -1.35 -39.98
CA SER A 419 8.69 -1.40 -39.31
C SER A 419 9.52 -0.17 -39.61
N ASP A 420 10.56 0.06 -38.82
CA ASP A 420 11.61 0.99 -39.22
C ASP A 420 12.40 0.45 -40.43
N SER A 421 13.28 1.28 -40.98
CA SER A 421 14.17 0.93 -42.09
C SER A 421 15.60 0.59 -41.62
N GLY A 422 15.74 0.05 -40.42
CA GLY A 422 17.03 -0.43 -39.91
C GLY A 422 17.55 -1.62 -40.72
N SER A 423 18.87 -1.86 -40.69
CA SER A 423 19.50 -2.91 -41.51
C SER A 423 18.90 -4.31 -41.30
N THR A 424 18.52 -4.62 -40.05
CA THR A 424 17.82 -5.86 -39.69
C THR A 424 16.46 -5.97 -40.37
N ASN A 425 15.63 -4.92 -40.31
CA ASN A 425 14.29 -4.92 -40.88
C ASN A 425 14.33 -4.87 -42.41
N VAL A 426 15.32 -4.20 -43.01
CA VAL A 426 15.60 -4.31 -44.45
C VAL A 426 15.99 -5.73 -44.85
N GLY A 427 16.73 -6.44 -43.99
CA GLY A 427 17.02 -7.87 -44.18
C GLY A 427 15.74 -8.72 -44.18
N LEU A 428 14.80 -8.43 -43.28
CA LEU A 428 13.48 -9.06 -43.25
C LEU A 428 12.65 -8.75 -44.50
N TRP A 429 12.66 -7.51 -44.99
CA TRP A 429 11.96 -7.15 -46.22
C TRP A 429 12.48 -7.96 -47.41
N LYS A 430 13.80 -8.17 -47.51
CA LYS A 430 14.41 -9.01 -48.55
C LYS A 430 13.98 -10.47 -48.43
N SER A 431 13.87 -11.03 -47.22
CA SER A 431 13.42 -12.43 -47.05
C SER A 431 11.92 -12.63 -47.30
N LEU A 432 11.15 -11.55 -47.32
CA LEU A 432 9.75 -11.49 -47.74
C LEU A 432 9.58 -11.12 -49.22
N ASP A 433 10.67 -11.06 -49.99
CA ASP A 433 10.69 -10.69 -51.41
C ASP A 433 10.11 -9.30 -51.72
N ILE A 434 10.28 -8.36 -50.77
CA ILE A 434 9.82 -6.98 -50.90
C ILE A 434 10.83 -6.15 -51.69
N SER A 435 10.34 -5.47 -52.71
CA SER A 435 11.09 -4.59 -53.60
C SER A 435 10.26 -3.36 -53.98
N ILE A 436 10.81 -2.48 -54.81
CA ILE A 436 10.10 -1.28 -55.31
C ILE A 436 8.85 -1.70 -56.12
N ASN A 437 8.91 -2.83 -56.83
CA ASN A 437 7.82 -3.34 -57.65
C ASN A 437 6.86 -4.26 -56.86
N ASN A 438 7.34 -4.92 -55.80
CA ASN A 438 6.54 -5.81 -54.96
C ASN A 438 6.53 -5.33 -53.51
N THR A 439 5.43 -4.73 -53.07
CA THR A 439 5.28 -4.12 -51.74
C THR A 439 4.44 -4.96 -50.76
N SER A 440 4.17 -6.23 -51.11
CA SER A 440 3.37 -7.14 -50.29
C SER A 440 3.91 -8.57 -50.36
N PHE A 441 3.51 -9.38 -49.38
CA PHE A 441 3.75 -10.82 -49.37
C PHE A 441 2.44 -11.57 -49.08
N GLU A 442 2.41 -12.86 -49.35
CA GLU A 442 1.22 -13.71 -49.14
C GLU A 442 1.04 -14.05 -47.66
N HIS A 443 -0.21 -14.02 -47.19
CA HIS A 443 -0.54 -14.39 -45.82
C HIS A 443 -0.35 -15.90 -45.63
N PRO A 444 0.32 -16.36 -44.54
CA PRO A 444 0.73 -17.77 -44.37
C PRO A 444 -0.43 -18.78 -44.34
N LYS A 445 -1.63 -18.36 -43.92
CA LYS A 445 -2.85 -19.20 -43.84
C LYS A 445 -4.00 -18.77 -44.75
N LEU A 446 -3.99 -17.53 -45.21
CA LEU A 446 -5.14 -16.93 -45.91
C LEU A 446 -4.67 -16.60 -47.32
N ASN A 447 -5.54 -16.74 -48.31
CA ASN A 447 -5.23 -16.33 -49.68
C ASN A 447 -5.37 -14.80 -49.84
N SER A 448 -4.73 -14.06 -48.93
CA SER A 448 -4.73 -12.59 -48.86
C SER A 448 -3.31 -12.06 -48.87
N ARG A 449 -3.16 -10.77 -49.16
CA ARG A 449 -1.86 -10.10 -49.22
C ARG A 449 -1.68 -9.20 -47.99
N ILE A 450 -0.46 -9.21 -47.46
CA ILE A 450 -0.03 -8.35 -46.36
C ILE A 450 0.91 -7.29 -46.93
N HIS A 451 0.53 -6.02 -46.76
CA HIS A 451 1.31 -4.90 -47.28
C HIS A 451 2.39 -4.46 -46.29
N VAL A 452 3.57 -4.11 -46.80
CA VAL A 452 4.70 -3.67 -45.98
C VAL A 452 4.85 -2.15 -46.06
N PHE A 453 4.85 -1.49 -44.90
CA PHE A 453 5.06 -0.05 -44.79
C PHE A 453 6.30 0.26 -43.96
N ALA A 454 7.03 1.28 -44.38
CA ALA A 454 8.08 1.88 -43.58
C ALA A 454 7.49 2.92 -42.62
N ASP A 455 8.12 3.11 -41.45
CA ASP A 455 7.73 4.20 -40.55
C ASP A 455 7.99 5.58 -41.16
N VAL A 456 6.91 6.28 -41.51
CA VAL A 456 6.94 7.58 -42.20
C VAL A 456 7.65 8.67 -41.37
N PRO A 457 7.41 8.82 -40.04
CA PRO A 457 8.21 9.69 -39.19
C PRO A 457 9.73 9.41 -39.25
N HIS A 458 10.15 8.15 -39.30
CA HIS A 458 11.55 7.80 -39.50
C HIS A 458 12.09 8.24 -40.86
N LEU A 459 11.34 8.03 -41.95
CA LEU A 459 11.71 8.51 -43.28
C LEU A 459 11.88 10.04 -43.32
N LEU A 460 10.98 10.78 -42.67
CA LEU A 460 11.04 12.25 -42.61
C LEU A 460 12.30 12.74 -41.87
N LYS A 461 12.67 12.07 -40.78
CA LYS A 461 13.92 12.37 -40.05
C LYS A 461 15.15 12.10 -40.92
N LEU A 462 15.18 10.99 -41.66
CA LEU A 462 16.27 10.66 -42.57
C LEU A 462 16.41 11.68 -43.70
N ALA A 463 15.29 12.04 -44.34
CA ALA A 463 15.27 13.09 -45.36
C ALA A 463 15.81 14.42 -44.80
N ARG A 464 15.41 14.81 -43.59
CA ARG A 464 15.94 16.02 -42.94
C ARG A 464 17.44 15.91 -42.70
N ASN A 465 17.91 14.78 -42.19
CA ASN A 465 19.33 14.60 -41.89
C ASN A 465 20.17 14.67 -43.17
N HIS A 466 19.75 14.01 -44.25
CA HIS A 466 20.43 14.09 -45.55
C HIS A 466 20.44 15.53 -46.10
N LEU A 467 19.33 16.28 -45.99
CA LEU A 467 19.29 17.69 -46.39
C LEU A 467 20.30 18.57 -45.62
N LEU A 468 20.50 18.30 -44.34
CA LEU A 468 21.41 19.09 -43.48
C LEU A 468 22.89 18.69 -43.64
N ASP A 469 23.15 17.40 -43.88
CA ASP A 469 24.50 16.85 -43.94
C ASP A 469 25.11 17.00 -45.34
N SER A 470 24.41 16.48 -46.37
CA SER A 470 24.91 16.42 -47.75
C SER A 470 24.13 17.28 -48.73
N GLY A 471 22.87 17.61 -48.42
CA GLY A 471 21.92 18.14 -49.40
C GLY A 471 21.43 17.07 -50.38
N PHE A 472 20.64 17.50 -51.36
CA PHE A 472 20.06 16.69 -52.43
C PHE A 472 20.52 17.20 -53.80
N ILE A 473 20.79 16.26 -54.70
CA ILE A 473 20.95 16.53 -56.13
C ILE A 473 19.67 16.04 -56.80
N LEU A 474 18.91 16.96 -57.37
CA LEU A 474 17.68 16.65 -58.09
C LEU A 474 17.98 16.01 -59.45
N PRO A 475 17.01 15.33 -60.09
CA PRO A 475 17.18 14.74 -61.42
C PRO A 475 17.59 15.74 -62.51
N ASN A 476 17.28 17.03 -62.34
CA ASN A 476 17.70 18.11 -63.22
C ASN A 476 19.15 18.60 -62.96
N GLY A 477 19.91 17.89 -62.13
CA GLY A 477 21.29 18.21 -61.77
C GLY A 477 21.45 19.35 -60.76
N LYS A 478 20.35 19.97 -60.30
CA LYS A 478 20.41 21.10 -59.37
C LYS A 478 20.59 20.63 -57.93
N PHE A 479 21.49 21.32 -57.23
CA PHE A 479 21.76 21.07 -55.82
C PHE A 479 20.82 21.88 -54.91
N ILE A 480 20.29 21.22 -53.88
CA ILE A 480 19.51 21.79 -52.78
C ILE A 480 20.16 21.40 -51.45
N GLY A 481 20.47 22.36 -50.60
CA GLY A 481 21.06 22.09 -49.29
C GLY A 481 20.59 23.05 -48.23
N LYS A 482 21.12 22.89 -47.01
CA LYS A 482 20.80 23.74 -45.86
C LYS A 482 21.06 25.24 -46.06
N ASN A 483 21.87 25.63 -47.05
CA ASN A 483 22.26 27.01 -47.30
C ASN A 483 21.05 27.93 -47.54
N ILE A 484 20.04 27.44 -48.26
CA ILE A 484 18.79 28.19 -48.55
C ILE A 484 18.06 28.49 -47.24
N LEU A 485 17.98 27.50 -46.35
CA LEU A 485 17.33 27.67 -45.05
C LEU A 485 18.13 28.61 -44.13
N HIS A 486 19.46 28.60 -44.25
CA HIS A 486 20.34 29.50 -43.50
C HIS A 486 20.15 30.96 -43.93
N GLU A 487 20.02 31.25 -45.23
CA GLU A 487 19.71 32.61 -45.72
C GLU A 487 18.35 33.10 -45.22
N VAL A 488 17.33 32.24 -45.27
CA VAL A 488 15.99 32.59 -44.76
C VAL A 488 16.03 32.88 -43.25
N LEU A 489 16.85 32.15 -42.49
CA LEU A 489 17.06 32.46 -41.08
C LEU A 489 17.75 33.80 -40.86
N ASN A 490 18.80 34.11 -41.64
CA ASN A 490 19.49 35.39 -41.56
C ASN A 490 18.56 36.57 -41.86
N LEU A 491 17.65 36.42 -42.84
CA LEU A 491 16.65 37.45 -43.16
C LEU A 491 15.64 37.71 -42.02
N ASN A 492 15.45 36.73 -41.13
CA ASN A 492 14.61 36.82 -39.94
C ASN A 492 15.36 37.28 -38.69
N TYR A 493 16.69 37.43 -38.75
CA TYR A 493 17.50 37.82 -37.60
C TYR A 493 17.20 39.28 -37.20
N GLY A 494 16.99 39.52 -35.90
CA GLY A 494 16.69 40.85 -35.36
C GLY A 494 15.31 41.42 -35.70
N LYS A 495 14.40 40.63 -36.29
CA LYS A 495 13.03 41.04 -36.61
C LYS A 495 12.00 40.33 -35.73
N ASP A 496 11.03 41.09 -35.22
CA ASP A 496 9.90 40.54 -34.47
C ASP A 496 8.92 39.78 -35.38
N TYR A 497 8.67 40.32 -36.57
CA TYR A 497 7.84 39.68 -37.61
C TYR A 497 8.72 38.87 -38.57
N LYS A 498 8.65 37.54 -38.45
CA LYS A 498 9.48 36.60 -39.20
C LYS A 498 8.69 35.97 -40.35
N PHE A 499 9.30 35.92 -41.54
CA PHE A 499 8.73 35.23 -42.70
C PHE A 499 8.57 33.73 -42.46
N ALA A 500 9.57 33.10 -41.84
CA ALA A 500 9.57 31.68 -41.48
C ALA A 500 9.57 31.50 -39.96
N HIS A 501 8.51 31.92 -39.28
CA HIS A 501 8.41 31.90 -37.80
C HIS A 501 8.64 30.53 -37.13
N LYS A 502 8.39 29.43 -37.85
CA LYS A 502 8.63 28.06 -37.34
C LYS A 502 10.09 27.62 -37.45
N LEU A 503 10.87 28.28 -38.30
CA LEU A 503 12.26 27.97 -38.51
C LEU A 503 13.11 28.72 -37.47
N SER A 504 14.05 28.01 -36.88
CA SER A 504 15.02 28.58 -35.93
C SER A 504 16.36 27.87 -36.09
N GLU A 505 17.41 28.43 -35.49
CA GLU A 505 18.75 27.82 -35.50
C GLU A 505 18.74 26.34 -35.06
N ARG A 506 17.87 26.00 -34.10
CA ARG A 506 17.66 24.62 -33.63
C ARG A 506 17.20 23.64 -34.70
N HIS A 507 16.69 24.11 -35.83
CA HIS A 507 16.27 23.27 -36.96
C HIS A 507 17.42 22.97 -37.93
N LEU A 508 18.46 23.81 -37.95
CA LEU A 508 19.63 23.64 -38.82
C LEU A 508 20.82 23.02 -38.08
N PHE A 509 21.11 23.50 -36.87
CA PHE A 509 22.21 23.03 -36.03
C PHE A 509 21.72 21.90 -35.12
N VAL A 510 21.22 20.82 -35.74
CA VAL A 510 20.63 19.70 -35.02
C VAL A 510 21.71 18.68 -34.69
N GLU A 511 22.05 18.59 -33.40
CA GLU A 511 23.02 17.62 -32.88
C GLU A 511 22.39 16.59 -31.93
N GLY A 512 23.01 15.42 -31.85
CA GLY A 512 22.65 14.35 -30.92
C GLY A 512 21.16 13.99 -30.95
N SER A 513 20.52 14.02 -29.77
CA SER A 513 19.10 13.66 -29.59
C SER A 513 18.13 14.56 -30.36
N GLY A 514 18.54 15.77 -30.76
CA GLY A 514 17.74 16.64 -31.62
C GLY A 514 17.42 16.02 -32.99
N ARG A 515 18.30 15.12 -33.49
CA ARG A 515 18.09 14.41 -34.77
C ARG A 515 16.94 13.41 -34.71
N MET A 516 16.55 12.99 -33.51
CA MET A 516 15.40 12.10 -33.31
C MET A 516 14.07 12.85 -33.21
N ASN A 517 14.08 14.18 -33.13
CA ASN A 517 12.86 14.97 -32.97
C ASN A 517 12.11 15.13 -34.31
N VAL A 518 10.98 14.43 -34.44
CA VAL A 518 10.13 14.44 -35.63
C VAL A 518 9.51 15.83 -35.88
N ARG A 519 9.17 16.58 -34.83
CA ARG A 519 8.58 17.92 -34.98
C ARG A 519 9.54 18.88 -35.67
N LEU A 520 10.83 18.82 -35.32
CA LEU A 520 11.85 19.64 -35.99
C LEU A 520 11.98 19.26 -37.47
N ALA A 521 11.96 17.96 -37.78
CA ALA A 521 12.02 17.51 -39.17
C ALA A 521 10.78 17.96 -39.98
N ALA A 522 9.58 17.82 -39.42
CA ALA A 522 8.34 18.24 -40.07
C ALA A 522 8.25 19.75 -40.29
N ASN A 523 8.78 20.57 -39.37
CA ASN A 523 8.81 22.02 -39.54
C ASN A 523 9.71 22.45 -40.70
N VAL A 524 10.85 21.77 -40.91
CA VAL A 524 11.77 22.04 -42.03
C VAL A 524 11.05 21.81 -43.36
N PHE A 525 10.32 20.71 -43.50
CA PHE A 525 9.55 20.36 -44.70
C PHE A 525 8.10 20.87 -44.66
N SER A 526 7.88 22.06 -44.10
CA SER A 526 6.52 22.61 -43.97
C SER A 526 6.16 23.54 -45.14
N ASN A 527 4.89 23.52 -45.52
CA ASN A 527 4.33 24.44 -46.52
C ASN A 527 4.59 25.93 -46.16
N SER A 528 4.53 26.27 -44.86
CA SER A 528 4.85 27.63 -44.41
C SER A 528 6.29 28.06 -44.69
N VAL A 529 7.26 27.14 -44.56
CA VAL A 529 8.66 27.44 -44.87
C VAL A 529 8.86 27.53 -46.38
N SER A 530 8.23 26.65 -47.16
CA SER A 530 8.25 26.72 -48.64
C SER A 530 7.72 28.06 -49.15
N LYS A 531 6.55 28.53 -48.67
CA LYS A 531 6.00 29.85 -49.03
C LYS A 531 6.90 31.02 -48.63
N ALA A 532 7.55 30.94 -47.47
CA ALA A 532 8.50 31.97 -47.05
C ALA A 532 9.71 32.03 -47.99
N ILE A 533 10.25 30.88 -48.39
CA ILE A 533 11.33 30.78 -49.39
C ILE A 533 10.88 31.36 -50.72
N ALA A 534 9.68 31.00 -51.20
CA ALA A 534 9.10 31.52 -52.44
C ALA A 534 9.00 33.05 -52.44
N TYR A 535 8.41 33.61 -51.40
CA TYR A 535 8.26 35.06 -51.25
C TYR A 535 9.63 35.76 -51.22
N CYS A 536 10.60 35.23 -50.47
CA CYS A 536 11.94 35.80 -50.42
C CYS A 536 12.66 35.68 -51.78
N GLY A 537 12.46 34.60 -52.52
CA GLY A 537 12.99 34.41 -53.87
C GLY A 537 12.41 35.39 -54.89
N GLU A 538 11.09 35.58 -54.90
CA GLU A 538 10.40 36.53 -55.79
C GLU A 538 10.79 37.99 -55.53
N LYS A 539 11.15 38.32 -54.28
CA LYS A 539 11.64 39.65 -53.89
C LYS A 539 13.16 39.81 -54.08
N ASN A 540 13.82 38.89 -54.80
CA ASN A 540 15.28 38.86 -55.03
C ASN A 540 16.10 38.94 -53.72
N CYS A 541 15.58 38.34 -52.64
CA CYS A 541 16.29 38.23 -51.36
C CYS A 541 17.10 36.92 -51.25
N LEU A 542 16.94 36.01 -52.21
CA LEU A 542 17.58 34.68 -52.25
C LEU A 542 18.16 34.42 -53.66
N ASP A 543 19.12 35.21 -54.11
CA ASP A 543 19.60 35.12 -55.50
C ASP A 543 20.70 34.05 -55.71
N LYS A 544 21.31 33.57 -54.63
CA LYS A 544 22.53 32.73 -54.70
C LYS A 544 22.28 31.23 -54.86
N TYR A 545 21.05 30.78 -54.68
CA TYR A 545 20.75 29.35 -54.60
C TYR A 545 19.51 28.95 -55.42
N ASN A 546 19.36 27.66 -55.69
CA ASN A 546 18.26 27.08 -56.48
C ASN A 546 16.91 27.09 -55.72
N TRP A 547 16.47 28.24 -55.22
CA TRP A 547 15.25 28.38 -54.39
C TRP A 547 13.98 27.95 -55.13
N LYS A 548 13.93 28.14 -56.45
CA LYS A 548 12.80 27.71 -57.31
C LYS A 548 12.56 26.20 -57.26
N GLU A 549 13.60 25.42 -57.01
CA GLU A 549 13.53 23.95 -56.97
C GLU A 549 13.13 23.41 -55.59
N VAL A 550 13.13 24.27 -54.56
CA VAL A 550 12.70 23.93 -53.19
C VAL A 550 11.17 24.04 -53.04
N ILE A 551 10.52 24.71 -53.98
CA ILE A 551 9.09 24.98 -53.98
C ILE A 551 8.41 23.92 -54.83
N ILE A 552 8.03 22.81 -54.20
CA ILE A 552 7.14 21.80 -54.79
C ILE A 552 5.88 21.74 -53.94
#